data_AF-A0A9X8VLA3-F1
#
_entry.id   AF-A0A9X8VLA3-F1
#
_cell.length_a   1.000
_cell.length_b   1.000
_cell.length_c   1.000
_cell.angle_alpha   90.00
_cell.angle_beta   90.00
_cell.angle_gamma   90.00
#
_symmetry.space_group_name_H-M   'P 1'
#
loop_
_entity.id
_entity.type
_entity.pdbx_description
1 polymer ?
#
loop_
_entity_poly.entity_id
_entity_poly.type
_entity_poly.pdbx_seq_one_letter_code
_entity_poly.pdbx_strand_id
1 'polypeptide(L)'
;VDDGIDYCHSGRIRRIDEEAIHRQLDSNAIVLIGPVAVSVTGESFNLTSEEVATQLAIKLKAEKMIGFCSSQGVTDAEGNILSELFPNDAQKRLEELEEG
;
A
#
# COMPACT_ATOMS: atom_id res chain seq x y z
N VAL A 1 19.25 4.16 -5.45
CA VAL A 1 19.40 5.42 -6.21
C VAL A 1 18.37 5.38 -7.31
N ASP A 2 17.24 6.02 -7.06
CA ASP A 2 16.28 6.43 -8.09
C ASP A 2 16.44 7.96 -8.13
N ASP A 3 16.78 8.53 -9.28
CA ASP A 3 16.95 9.98 -9.50
C ASP A 3 17.80 10.76 -8.47
N GLY A 4 18.90 10.18 -7.97
CA GLY A 4 19.87 10.93 -7.16
C GLY A 4 19.42 11.28 -5.74
N ILE A 5 18.26 10.78 -5.28
CA ILE A 5 17.80 10.92 -3.90
C ILE A 5 18.24 9.69 -3.08
N ASP A 6 19.00 9.92 -2.01
CA ASP A 6 19.42 8.88 -1.07
C ASP A 6 18.32 8.65 -0.03
N TYR A 7 17.55 7.60 -0.28
CA TYR A 7 16.45 7.15 0.55
C TYR A 7 16.89 6.30 1.77
N CYS A 8 18.20 6.13 2.00
CA CYS A 8 18.77 5.34 3.11
C CYS A 8 18.00 4.01 3.37
N HIS A 9 17.25 3.89 4.47
CA HIS A 9 16.50 2.70 4.87
C HIS A 9 15.06 2.61 4.32
N SER A 10 14.64 3.52 3.44
CA SER A 10 13.36 3.39 2.72
C SER A 10 13.56 2.53 1.47
N GLY A 11 13.24 1.25 1.62
CA GLY A 11 13.34 0.24 0.57
C GLY A 11 12.07 0.14 -0.26
N ARG A 12 12.14 -0.63 -1.36
CA ARG A 12 10.98 -1.15 -2.08
C ARG A 12 10.87 -2.65 -1.82
N ILE A 13 9.65 -3.18 -1.83
CA ILE A 13 9.43 -4.62 -1.67
C ILE A 13 10.04 -5.36 -2.87
N ARG A 14 10.98 -6.28 -2.61
CA ARG A 14 11.61 -7.11 -3.64
C ARG A 14 10.97 -8.48 -3.81
N ARG A 15 10.50 -9.07 -2.71
CA ARG A 15 9.86 -10.40 -2.71
C ARG A 15 8.88 -10.50 -1.55
N ILE A 16 7.78 -11.19 -1.78
CA ILE A 16 6.79 -11.59 -0.76
C ILE A 16 6.77 -13.12 -0.77
N ASP A 17 6.74 -13.75 0.41
CA ASP A 17 6.54 -15.19 0.55
C ASP A 17 5.03 -15.50 0.54
N GLU A 18 4.47 -15.52 -0.67
CA GLU A 18 3.04 -15.74 -0.90
C GLU A 18 2.59 -17.12 -0.36
N GLU A 19 3.44 -18.14 -0.49
CA GLU A 19 3.14 -19.50 -0.05
C GLU A 19 3.02 -19.59 1.49
N ALA A 20 3.92 -18.93 2.23
CA ALA A 20 3.81 -18.85 3.68
C ALA A 20 2.52 -18.16 4.12
N ILE A 21 2.12 -17.07 3.46
CA ILE A 21 0.89 -16.33 3.79
C ILE A 21 -0.34 -17.20 3.49
N HIS A 22 -0.42 -17.80 2.31
CA HIS A 22 -1.54 -18.68 1.94
C HIS A 22 -1.70 -19.84 2.92
N ARG A 23 -0.61 -20.49 3.34
CA ARG A 23 -0.69 -21.55 4.36
C ARG A 23 -1.32 -21.10 5.67
N GLN A 24 -1.04 -19.87 6.12
CA GLN A 24 -1.66 -19.31 7.32
C GLN A 24 -3.15 -19.02 7.09
N LEU A 25 -3.51 -18.44 5.95
CA LEU A 25 -4.90 -18.15 5.60
C LEU A 25 -5.73 -19.43 5.44
N ASP A 26 -5.20 -20.46 4.79
CA ASP A 26 -5.83 -21.78 4.62
C ASP A 26 -6.06 -22.49 5.97
N SER A 27 -5.28 -22.11 6.99
CA SER A 27 -5.44 -22.58 8.37
C SER A 27 -6.45 -21.74 9.18
N ASN A 28 -7.21 -20.86 8.53
CA ASN A 28 -8.13 -19.89 9.14
C ASN A 28 -7.44 -18.92 10.13
N ALA A 29 -6.15 -18.65 9.96
CA ALA A 29 -5.44 -17.68 10.78
C ALA A 29 -5.63 -16.24 10.27
N ILE A 30 -5.50 -15.27 11.17
CA ILE A 30 -5.35 -13.86 10.82
C ILE A 30 -3.86 -13.56 10.69
N VAL A 31 -3.44 -13.08 9.53
CA VAL A 31 -2.04 -12.73 9.26
C VAL A 31 -1.81 -11.26 9.58
N LEU A 32 -0.95 -10.98 10.56
CA LEU A 32 -0.52 -9.63 10.92
C LEU A 32 0.86 -9.36 10.32
N ILE A 33 0.97 -8.30 9.50
CA ILE A 33 2.22 -7.92 8.83
C ILE A 33 2.59 -6.50 9.25
N GLY A 34 3.82 -6.33 9.75
CA GLY A 34 4.36 -5.02 10.12
C GLY A 34 5.05 -4.32 8.94
N PRO A 35 5.27 -3.00 9.03
CA PRO A 35 5.88 -2.19 7.97
C PRO A 35 7.42 -2.34 7.88
N VAL A 36 7.94 -3.54 8.15
CA VAL A 36 9.39 -3.81 8.19
C VAL A 36 9.72 -4.96 7.25
N ALA A 37 10.74 -4.78 6.42
CA ALA A 37 11.27 -5.81 5.54
C ALA A 37 12.75 -6.08 5.80
N VAL A 38 13.21 -7.27 5.45
CA VAL A 38 14.61 -7.70 5.63
C VAL A 38 15.24 -8.00 4.27
N SER A 39 16.48 -7.55 4.05
CA SER A 39 17.25 -7.87 2.84
C SER A 39 17.95 -9.23 2.93
N VAL A 40 18.53 -9.66 1.81
CA VAL A 40 19.38 -10.87 1.74
C VAL A 40 20.66 -10.78 2.59
N THR A 41 21.11 -9.55 2.89
CA THR A 41 22.25 -9.27 3.77
C THR A 41 21.86 -9.19 5.25
N GLY A 42 20.56 -9.30 5.57
CA GLY A 42 20.03 -9.21 6.94
C GLY A 42 19.75 -7.79 7.43
N GLU A 43 19.83 -6.79 6.54
CA GLU A 43 19.52 -5.41 6.88
C GLU A 43 18.01 -5.19 6.92
N SER A 44 17.54 -4.41 7.89
CA SER A 44 16.13 -4.04 8.03
C SER A 44 15.82 -2.73 7.33
N PHE A 45 14.66 -2.67 6.68
CA PHE A 45 14.16 -1.51 5.95
C PHE A 45 12.76 -1.17 6.45
N ASN A 46 12.51 0.13 6.63
CA ASN A 46 11.18 0.63 6.96
C ASN A 46 10.42 0.89 5.66
N LEU A 47 9.18 0.41 5.60
CA LEU A 47 8.29 0.58 4.47
C LEU A 47 7.07 1.40 4.90
N THR A 48 6.37 2.02 3.96
CA THR A 48 5.05 2.56 4.25
C THR A 48 4.05 1.41 4.35
N SER A 49 3.06 1.55 5.24
CA SER A 49 2.05 0.49 5.42
C SER A 49 1.18 0.35 4.17
N GLU A 50 0.98 1.46 3.45
CA GLU A 50 0.29 1.56 2.18
C GLU A 50 0.99 0.75 1.10
N GLU A 51 2.31 0.85 0.97
CA GLU A 51 3.09 0.04 0.01
C GLU A 51 2.98 -1.44 0.34
N VAL A 52 3.16 -1.82 1.62
CA VAL A 52 3.04 -3.21 2.07
C VAL A 52 1.66 -3.77 1.76
N ALA A 53 0.60 -3.06 2.14
CA ALA A 53 -0.77 -3.49 1.91
C ALA A 53 -1.10 -3.60 0.41
N THR A 54 -0.67 -2.62 -0.40
CA THR A 54 -0.91 -2.62 -1.85
C THR A 54 -0.22 -3.79 -2.54
N GLN A 55 1.07 -4.02 -2.26
CA GLN A 55 1.81 -5.13 -2.86
C GLN A 55 1.23 -6.49 -2.43
N LEU A 56 0.87 -6.65 -1.15
CA LEU A 56 0.22 -7.87 -0.66
C LEU A 56 -1.13 -8.10 -1.35
N ALA A 57 -1.98 -7.08 -1.45
CA ALA A 57 -3.28 -7.19 -2.11
C ALA A 57 -3.13 -7.63 -3.58
N ILE A 58 -2.17 -7.05 -4.31
CA ILE A 58 -1.86 -7.43 -5.69
C ILE A 58 -1.39 -8.88 -5.78
N LYS A 59 -0.39 -9.27 -4.96
CA LYS A 59 0.21 -10.60 -5.01
C LYS A 59 -0.76 -11.70 -4.61
N LEU A 60 -1.48 -11.50 -3.52
CA LEU A 60 -2.49 -12.45 -3.01
C LEU A 60 -3.78 -12.42 -3.83
N LYS A 61 -3.90 -11.53 -4.82
CA LYS A 61 -5.12 -11.31 -5.63
C LYS A 61 -6.35 -11.08 -4.73
N ALA A 62 -6.19 -10.22 -3.74
CA ALA A 62 -7.27 -9.88 -2.83
C ALA A 62 -8.44 -9.26 -3.61
N GLU A 63 -9.67 -9.68 -3.30
CA GLU A 63 -10.87 -9.09 -3.92
C GLU A 63 -11.09 -7.64 -3.48
N LYS A 64 -10.68 -7.30 -2.24
CA LYS A 64 -10.86 -5.98 -1.64
C LYS A 64 -9.64 -5.58 -0.82
N MET A 65 -9.29 -4.31 -0.89
CA MET A 65 -8.35 -3.64 0.01
C MET A 65 -9.14 -2.60 0.80
N ILE A 66 -9.06 -2.64 2.13
CA ILE A 66 -9.76 -1.72 3.01
C ILE A 66 -8.71 -0.88 3.74
N GLY A 67 -8.69 0.42 3.42
CA GLY A 67 -7.83 1.40 4.09
C GLY A 67 -8.59 2.14 5.18
N PHE A 68 -7.93 2.39 6.31
CA PHE A 68 -8.44 3.27 7.36
C PHE A 68 -7.71 4.60 7.30
N CYS A 69 -8.46 5.69 7.27
CA CYS A 69 -7.93 7.05 7.31
C CYS A 69 -8.49 7.79 8.52
N SER A 70 -7.79 8.82 9.00
CA SER A 70 -8.29 9.73 10.02
C SER A 70 -9.43 10.63 9.52
N SER A 71 -9.55 10.81 8.20
CA SER A 71 -10.64 11.53 7.54
C SER A 71 -11.72 10.56 7.00
N GLN A 72 -12.88 11.10 6.60
CA GLN A 72 -13.99 10.35 6.00
C GLN A 72 -13.73 9.90 4.55
N GLY A 73 -12.47 9.68 4.16
CA GLY A 73 -12.08 9.30 2.80
C GLY A 73 -11.93 10.50 1.86
N VAL A 74 -12.22 10.27 0.57
CA VAL A 74 -12.09 11.29 -0.48
C VAL A 74 -13.34 12.17 -0.51
N THR A 75 -13.14 13.48 -0.63
CA THR A 75 -14.21 14.47 -0.79
C THR A 75 -14.17 15.11 -2.17
N ASP A 76 -15.28 15.65 -2.64
CA ASP A 76 -15.37 16.49 -3.84
C ASP A 76 -14.93 17.94 -3.57
N ALA A 77 -15.02 18.82 -4.57
CA ALA A 77 -14.65 20.24 -4.43
C ALA A 77 -15.57 21.04 -3.48
N GLU A 78 -16.76 20.52 -3.20
CA GLU A 78 -17.76 21.12 -2.30
C GLU A 78 -17.64 20.57 -0.87
N GLY A 79 -16.79 19.56 -0.66
CA GLY A 79 -16.53 18.92 0.63
C GLY A 79 -17.44 17.73 0.94
N ASN A 80 -18.25 17.26 -0.03
CA ASN A 80 -19.09 16.08 0.17
C ASN A 80 -18.25 14.80 0.02
N ILE A 81 -18.61 13.75 0.77
CA ILE A 81 -17.93 12.45 0.69
C ILE A 81 -18.25 11.76 -0.65
N LEU A 82 -17.22 11.34 -1.36
CA LEU A 82 -17.36 10.51 -2.55
C LEU A 82 -17.49 9.04 -2.15
N SER A 83 -18.66 8.44 -2.39
CA SER A 83 -18.92 7.04 -2.10
C SER A 83 -18.28 6.06 -3.10
N GLU A 84 -17.98 6.54 -4.31
CA GLU A 84 -17.34 5.77 -5.38
C GLU A 84 -16.44 6.70 -6.20
N LEU A 85 -15.29 6.18 -6.63
CA LEU A 85 -14.34 6.90 -7.46
C LEU A 85 -13.63 5.90 -8.37
N PHE A 86 -13.76 6.07 -9.68
CA PHE A 86 -13.09 5.20 -10.65
C PHE A 86 -11.61 5.59 -10.79
N PRO A 87 -10.72 4.67 -11.21
CA PRO A 87 -9.28 4.96 -11.31
C PRO A 87 -8.92 6.18 -12.16
N ASN A 88 -9.61 6.38 -13.29
CA ASN A 88 -9.36 7.54 -14.16
C ASN A 88 -9.79 8.87 -13.50
N ASP A 89 -10.90 8.85 -12.76
CA ASP A 89 -11.38 10.03 -12.03
C ASP A 89 -10.47 10.33 -10.84
N ALA A 90 -9.96 9.29 -10.16
CA ALA A 90 -8.97 9.43 -9.10
C ALA A 90 -7.66 10.05 -9.61
N GLN A 91 -7.16 9.57 -10.75
CA GLN A 91 -5.95 10.11 -11.38
C GLN A 91 -6.11 11.60 -11.74
N LYS A 92 -7.21 11.95 -12.41
CA LYS A 92 -7.51 13.34 -12.75
C LYS A 92 -7.59 14.24 -11.52
N ARG A 93 -8.21 13.75 -10.44
CA ARG A 93 -8.32 14.51 -9.19
C ARG A 93 -6.97 14.69 -8.49
N LEU A 94 -6.07 13.72 -8.60
CA LEU A 94 -4.70 13.87 -8.08
C LEU A 94 -3.95 14.98 -8.83
N GLU A 95 -4.06 15.01 -10.15
CA GLU A 95 -3.48 16.07 -11.00
C GLU A 95 -4.02 17.47 -10.62
N GLU A 96 -5.34 17.59 -10.43
CA GLU A 96 -5.97 18.85 -9.99
C GLU A 96 -5.48 19.33 -8.60
N LEU A 97 -5.12 18.41 -7.70
CA LEU A 97 -4.59 18.73 -6.36
C LEU A 97 -3.09 19.08 -6.38
N GLU A 98 -2.32 18.56 -7.34
CA GLU A 98 -0.88 18.84 -7.48
C GLU A 98 -0.62 20.18 -8.18
N GLU A 99 -1.55 20.66 -9.01
CA GLU A 99 -1.47 21.95 -9.71
C GLU A 99 -1.88 23.17 -8.86
N GLY A 100 -2.57 22.95 -7.73
CA GLY A 100 -3.08 24.01 -6.83
C GLY A 100 -2.20 24.28 -5.62
#